data_AF-A0A0G4M6N8-F1
#
_entry.id   AF-A0A0G4M6N8-F1
#
_cell.length_a   1.000
_cell.length_b   1.000
_cell.length_c   1.000
_cell.angle_alpha   90.00
_cell.angle_beta   90.00
_cell.angle_gamma   90.00
#
_symmetry.space_group_name_H-M   'P 1'
#
loop_
_entity.id
_entity.type
_entity.pdbx_description
1 polymer ?
#
loop_
_entity_poly.entity_id
_entity_poly.type
_entity_poly.pdbx_seq_one_letter_code
_entity_poly.pdbx_strand_id
1 'polypeptide(L)' 'MKSVAQGAATSIYAALSNEWEGRGGRYLSNLAEEGPAEISENWLQSEVGYAPWAYDEEAARELWEKSNKLVGIDDE' A
#
# COMPACT_ATOMS: atom_id res chain seq x y z
N MET A 1 15.19 12.82 -7.69
CA MET A 1 14.72 13.06 -6.30
C MET A 1 13.43 13.87 -6.38
N LYS A 2 12.36 13.42 -5.74
CA LYS A 2 11.09 14.16 -5.68
C LYS A 2 11.22 15.37 -4.75
N SER A 3 10.51 16.45 -5.06
CA SER A 3 10.27 17.55 -4.10
C SER A 3 9.32 17.11 -2.99
N VAL A 4 9.23 17.88 -1.90
CA VAL A 4 8.27 17.62 -0.81
C VAL A 4 6.84 17.54 -1.34
N ALA A 5 6.44 18.48 -2.20
CA ALA A 5 5.11 18.47 -2.81
C ALA A 5 4.88 17.23 -3.69
N GLN A 6 5.88 16.83 -4.48
CA GLN A 6 5.80 15.61 -5.30
C GLN A 6 5.74 14.33 -4.45
N GLY A 7 6.41 14.30 -3.30
CA GLY A 7 6.36 13.18 -2.36
C GLY A 7 4.97 13.01 -1.72
N ALA A 8 4.29 14.11 -1.39
CA ALA A 8 2.96 14.09 -0.79
C ALA A 8 1.82 13.92 -1.80
N ALA A 9 2.08 14.13 -3.09
CA ALA A 9 1.05 14.21 -4.14
C ALA A 9 0.13 12.97 -4.19
N THR A 10 0.70 11.76 -4.14
CA THR A 10 -0.09 10.51 -4.17
C THR A 10 -1.03 10.41 -2.97
N SER A 11 -0.57 10.76 -1.76
CA SER A 11 -1.42 10.73 -0.57
C SER A 11 -2.57 11.72 -0.64
N ILE A 12 -2.31 12.94 -1.15
CA ILE A 12 -3.35 13.96 -1.34
C ILE A 12 -4.37 13.50 -2.38
N TYR A 13 -3.91 12.95 -3.50
CA TYR A 13 -4.77 12.41 -4.55
C TYR A 13 -5.64 11.25 -4.04
N ALA A 14 -5.06 10.31 -3.29
CA ALA A 14 -5.78 9.19 -2.68
C ALA A 14 -6.87 9.66 -1.70
N ALA A 15 -6.56 10.68 -0.89
CA ALA A 15 -7.43 11.13 0.19
C ALA A 15 -8.54 12.09 -0.26
N LEU A 16 -8.31 12.90 -1.30
CA LEU A 16 -9.18 14.04 -1.65
C LEU A 16 -9.80 13.96 -3.05
N SER A 17 -9.36 13.04 -3.93
CA SER A 17 -9.94 12.93 -5.26
C SER A 17 -11.29 12.20 -5.20
N ASN A 18 -12.31 12.78 -5.85
CA ASN A 18 -13.61 12.13 -6.05
C ASN A 18 -13.49 10.76 -6.76
N GLU A 19 -12.40 10.53 -7.50
CA GLU A 19 -12.15 9.25 -8.18
C GLU A 19 -12.01 8.06 -7.22
N TRP A 20 -11.56 8.32 -5.98
CA TRP A 20 -11.26 7.29 -4.98
C TRP A 20 -12.38 7.09 -3.95
N GLU A 21 -13.47 7.86 -4.05
CA GLU A 21 -14.62 7.68 -3.19
C GLU A 21 -15.21 6.27 -3.33
N GLY A 22 -15.31 5.54 -2.22
CA GLY A 22 -15.80 4.15 -2.20
C GLY A 22 -14.84 3.11 -2.78
N ARG A 23 -13.63 3.48 -3.21
CA ARG A 23 -12.63 2.58 -3.83
C ARG A 23 -11.42 2.34 -2.91
N GLY A 24 -11.69 1.87 -1.68
CA GLY A 24 -10.66 1.53 -0.71
C GLY A 24 -9.86 0.27 -1.08
N GLY A 25 -8.76 0.04 -0.34
CA GLY A 25 -7.93 -1.16 -0.49
C GLY A 25 -7.22 -1.24 -1.84
N ARG A 26 -6.78 -0.11 -2.39
CA ARG A 26 -5.96 -0.03 -3.61
C ARG A 26 -4.58 0.51 -3.29
N TYR A 27 -3.61 0.07 -4.09
CA TYR A 27 -2.23 0.51 -3.98
C TYR A 27 -1.97 1.59 -5.04
N LEU A 28 -1.60 2.78 -4.58
CA LEU A 28 -1.34 3.91 -5.45
C LEU A 28 0.14 4.31 -5.39
N SER A 29 0.73 4.51 -6.56
CA SER A 29 2.06 5.13 -6.72
C SER A 29 2.01 6.15 -7.84
N ASN A 30 2.80 7.21 -7.74
CA ASN A 30 2.92 8.22 -8.80
C ASN A 30 1.58 8.73 -9.37
N LEU A 31 0.56 8.94 -8.53
CA LEU A 31 -0.80 9.36 -8.93
C LEU A 31 -1.58 8.33 -9.79
N ALA A 32 -1.21 7.05 -9.75
CA ALA A 32 -1.86 5.97 -10.49
C ALA A 32 -2.16 4.75 -9.59
N GLU A 33 -3.20 3.99 -9.94
CA GLU A 33 -3.42 2.64 -9.42
C GLU A 33 -2.40 1.70 -10.06
N GLU A 34 -1.62 1.01 -9.25
CA GLU A 34 -0.60 0.10 -9.73
C GLU A 34 -0.99 -1.35 -9.49
N GLY A 35 -0.48 -2.23 -10.35
CA GLY A 35 -0.59 -3.68 -10.21
C GLY A 35 0.54 -4.29 -9.38
N PRO A 36 0.61 -5.63 -9.30
CA PRO A 36 1.74 -6.32 -8.69
C PRO A 36 3.02 -6.01 -9.48
N ALA A 37 4.12 -5.80 -8.77
CA ALA A 37 5.44 -5.65 -9.36
C ALA A 37 5.91 -6.98 -9.96
N GLU A 38 6.67 -6.92 -11.05
CA GLU A 38 7.35 -8.10 -11.59
C GLU A 38 8.45 -8.57 -10.62
N ILE A 39 8.34 -9.81 -10.12
CA ILE A 39 9.38 -10.40 -9.27
C ILE A 39 10.56 -10.83 -10.17
N SER A 40 11.53 -9.93 -10.32
CA SER A 40 12.87 -10.21 -10.85
C SER A 40 13.92 -10.16 -9.74
N GLU A 41 15.16 -10.54 -10.01
CA GLU A 41 16.26 -10.49 -9.01
C GLU A 41 16.44 -9.10 -8.37
N ASN A 42 16.05 -8.04 -9.08
CA ASN A 42 16.13 -6.65 -8.63
C ASN A 42 14.74 -6.02 -8.42
N TRP A 43 13.70 -6.80 -8.13
CA TRP A 43 12.33 -6.29 -8.01
C TRP A 43 12.16 -5.17 -6.96
N LEU A 44 12.99 -5.14 -5.92
CA LEU A 44 13.06 -4.03 -4.95
C LEU A 44 13.51 -2.69 -5.58
N GLN A 45 14.13 -2.75 -6.76
CA GLN A 45 14.51 -1.58 -7.58
C GLN A 45 13.43 -1.24 -8.61
N SER A 46 12.36 -2.05 -8.74
CA SER A 46 11.20 -1.66 -9.53
C SER A 46 10.60 -0.39 -8.96
N GLU A 47 10.47 0.65 -9.78
CA GLU A 47 9.87 1.92 -9.35
C GLU A 47 8.35 1.83 -9.20
N VAL A 48 7.75 0.69 -9.57
CA VAL A 48 6.33 0.54 -9.83
C VAL A 48 5.80 -0.80 -9.31
N GLY A 49 4.61 -0.75 -8.72
CA GLY A 49 3.85 -1.92 -8.27
C GLY A 49 4.09 -2.33 -6.81
N TYR A 50 3.24 -3.26 -6.35
CA TYR A 50 3.31 -3.83 -5.00
C TYR A 50 3.82 -5.27 -5.01
N ALA A 51 4.38 -5.73 -3.89
CA ALA A 51 4.79 -7.13 -3.77
C ALA A 51 3.59 -8.07 -3.97
N PRO A 52 3.66 -9.16 -4.73
CA PRO A 52 2.49 -9.98 -5.06
C PRO A 52 1.68 -10.52 -3.87
N TRP A 53 2.29 -10.64 -2.69
CA TRP A 53 1.64 -11.03 -1.43
C TRP A 53 0.98 -9.87 -0.67
N ALA A 54 0.99 -8.63 -1.19
CA ALA A 54 0.41 -7.47 -0.51
C ALA A 54 -1.11 -7.60 -0.26
N TYR A 55 -1.80 -8.44 -1.04
CA TYR A 55 -3.23 -8.75 -0.88
C TYR A 55 -3.49 -10.19 -0.40
N ASP A 56 -2.50 -10.83 0.20
CA ASP A 56 -2.72 -12.11 0.88
C ASP A 56 -3.53 -11.89 2.17
N GLU A 57 -4.82 -12.22 2.12
CA GLU A 57 -5.74 -12.02 3.25
C GLU A 57 -5.40 -12.88 4.47
N GLU A 58 -4.81 -14.06 4.28
CA GLU A 58 -4.42 -14.94 5.38
C GLU A 58 -3.22 -14.37 6.12
N ALA A 59 -2.18 -14.00 5.37
CA ALA A 59 -1.00 -13.34 5.94
C ALA A 59 -1.35 -11.99 6.58
N ALA A 60 -2.25 -11.20 5.97
CA ALA A 60 -2.69 -9.93 6.53
C ALA A 60 -3.42 -10.10 7.88
N ARG A 61 -4.29 -11.12 8.00
CA ARG A 61 -4.98 -11.44 9.25
C ARG A 61 -4.00 -11.89 10.34
N GLU A 62 -3.09 -12.80 10.00
CA GLU A 62 -2.07 -13.27 10.94
C GLU A 62 -1.18 -12.12 11.42
N LEU A 63 -0.79 -11.22 10.50
CA LEU A 63 0.00 -10.04 10.83
C LEU A 63 -0.76 -9.10 11.77
N TRP A 64 -2.06 -8.88 11.54
CA TRP A 64 -2.90 -8.05 12.39
C TRP A 64 -2.98 -8.59 13.81
N GLU A 65 -3.37 -9.86 13.98
CA GLU A 65 -3.50 -10.52 15.29
C GLU A 65 -2.18 -10.46 16.09
N LYS A 66 -1.06 -10.79 15.42
CA LYS A 66 0.27 -10.73 16.05
C LYS A 66 0.67 -9.31 16.42
N SER A 67 0.39 -8.33 15.56
CA SER A 67 0.74 -6.92 15.80
C SER A 67 -0.02 -6.36 16.99
N ASN A 68 -1.33 -6.61 17.06
CA ASN A 68 -2.18 -6.20 18.18
C ASN A 68 -1.67 -6.78 19.51
N LYS A 69 -1.36 -8.07 19.54
CA LYS A 69 -0.75 -8.72 20.71
C LYS A 69 0.58 -8.07 21.12
N LEU A 70 1.42 -7.68 20.17
CA LEU A 70 2.71 -7.03 20.44
C LEU A 70 2.55 -5.64 21.06
N VAL A 71 1.50 -4.90 20.69
CA VAL A 71 1.22 -3.56 21.23
C VAL A 71 0.21 -3.56 22.38
N GLY A 72 -0.27 -4.73 22.81
CA GLY A 72 -1.22 -4.88 23.91
C GLY A 72 -2.63 -4.39 23.59
N ILE A 73 -3.03 -4.44 22.32
CA ILE A 73 -4.42 -4.23 21.89
C ILE A 73 -5.08 -5.62 21.86
N ASP A 74 -6.19 -5.76 22.59
CA ASP A 74 -7.04 -6.94 22.49
C ASP A 74 -8.01 -6.73 21.30
N ASP A 75 -8.23 -7.78 20.52
CA ASP A 75 -9.26 -7.76 19.46
C ASP A 75 -10.66 -7.68 20.11
N GLU A 76 -11.55 -6.81 19.61
CA GLU A 76 -12.97 -6.77 20.01
C GLU A 76 -13.72 -8.04 19.62
#